data_AF-A0A7W1FPA0-F1
#
_entry.id   AF-A0A7W1FPA0-F1
#
_cell.length_a   1.000
_cell.length_b   1.000
_cell.length_c   1.000
_cell.angle_alpha   90.00
_cell.angle_beta   90.00
_cell.angle_gamma   90.00
#
_symmetry.space_group_name_H-M   'P 1'
#
loop_
_entity.id
_entity.type
_entity.pdbx_description
1 polymer ?
#
loop_
_entity_poly.entity_id
_entity_poly.type
_entity_poly.pdbx_seq_one_letter_code
_entity_poly.pdbx_strand_id
1 'polypeptide(L)'
;MSKLTMHPIRGIRDHDAVMARIHALAAMDPKAGSPAGDELEVLSLLVRAYEEVHFPIAQVTLDDAIIFRAEQMGLSPKELDALFGGSGRRSEVLAGKRALSKGMATRLRAIGVPDGLLLRLLIGDDSRRPATHRRSIRTNGARSTGPLRPIRQQG
;
A
#
# COMPACT_ATOMS: atom_id res chain seq x y z
N MET A 1 -25.04 -38.03 14.00
CA MET A 1 -24.42 -36.70 14.16
C MET A 1 -23.13 -36.73 13.35
N SER A 2 -23.12 -36.10 12.18
CA SER A 2 -21.97 -36.13 11.27
C SER A 2 -20.78 -35.44 11.95
N LYS A 3 -19.65 -36.16 11.98
CA LYS A 3 -18.42 -35.75 12.65
C LYS A 3 -17.91 -34.45 11.98
N LEU A 4 -17.82 -33.35 12.74
CA LEU A 4 -17.19 -32.09 12.32
C LEU A 4 -15.69 -32.33 12.16
N THR A 5 -15.26 -32.87 11.02
CA THR A 5 -13.83 -32.90 10.66
C THR A 5 -13.46 -31.57 10.04
N MET A 6 -13.26 -30.57 10.90
CA MET A 6 -12.79 -29.25 10.52
C MET A 6 -11.27 -29.26 10.43
N HIS A 7 -10.74 -28.86 9.28
CA HIS A 7 -9.31 -28.83 9.02
C HIS A 7 -8.90 -27.46 8.45
N PRO A 8 -7.66 -27.00 8.74
CA PRO A 8 -7.15 -25.77 8.16
C PRO A 8 -7.14 -25.82 6.64
N ILE A 9 -7.42 -24.68 6.00
CA ILE A 9 -7.24 -24.50 4.56
C ILE A 9 -5.74 -24.36 4.29
N ARG A 10 -5.14 -25.32 3.59
CA ARG A 10 -3.68 -25.32 3.30
C ARG A 10 -3.34 -24.89 1.89
N GLY A 11 -4.34 -24.73 1.03
CA GLY A 11 -4.15 -24.33 -0.35
C GLY A 11 -5.47 -24.18 -1.09
N ILE A 12 -5.37 -23.83 -2.38
CA ILE A 12 -6.52 -23.47 -3.20
C ILE A 12 -7.58 -24.57 -3.30
N ARG A 13 -7.18 -25.84 -3.36
CA ARG A 13 -8.13 -26.96 -3.43
C ARG A 13 -9.00 -27.11 -2.18
N ASP A 14 -8.41 -26.86 -1.01
CA ASP A 14 -9.15 -26.87 0.26
C ASP A 14 -10.07 -25.65 0.32
N HIS A 15 -9.58 -24.49 -0.14
CA HIS A 15 -10.36 -23.24 -0.20
C HIS A 15 -11.59 -23.40 -1.10
N ASP A 16 -11.43 -23.92 -2.32
CA ASP A 16 -12.53 -24.17 -3.26
C ASP A 16 -13.58 -25.11 -2.66
N ALA A 17 -13.14 -26.18 -1.98
CA ALA A 17 -14.04 -27.14 -1.33
C ALA A 17 -14.82 -26.50 -0.17
N VAL A 18 -14.15 -25.69 0.64
CA VAL A 18 -14.80 -24.95 1.73
C VAL A 18 -15.78 -23.91 1.18
N MET A 19 -15.41 -23.17 0.13
CA MET A 19 -16.28 -22.19 -0.54
C MET A 19 -17.54 -22.86 -1.11
N ALA A 20 -17.41 -24.01 -1.76
CA ALA A 20 -18.56 -24.78 -2.23
C ALA A 20 -19.50 -25.19 -1.08
N ARG A 21 -18.94 -25.57 0.07
CA ARG A 21 -19.74 -25.90 1.27
C ARG A 21 -20.43 -24.68 1.86
N ILE A 22 -19.74 -23.54 1.96
CA ILE A 22 -20.33 -22.27 2.39
C ILE A 22 -21.51 -21.89 1.51
N HIS A 23 -21.35 -21.97 0.18
CA HIS A 23 -22.44 -21.66 -0.76
C HIS A 23 -23.65 -22.59 -0.57
N ALA A 24 -23.40 -23.89 -0.40
CA ALA A 24 -24.48 -24.85 -0.15
C ALA A 24 -25.21 -24.57 1.17
N LEU A 25 -24.48 -24.23 2.24
CA LEU A 25 -25.07 -23.87 3.54
C LEU A 25 -25.85 -22.56 3.45
N ALA A 26 -25.28 -21.51 2.83
CA ALA A 26 -25.92 -20.21 2.68
C ALA A 26 -27.24 -20.30 1.89
N ALA A 27 -27.30 -21.17 0.86
CA ALA A 27 -28.51 -21.41 0.09
C ALA A 27 -29.66 -22.03 0.91
N MET A 28 -29.35 -22.65 2.05
CA MET A 28 -30.34 -23.22 2.97
C MET A 28 -30.90 -22.20 3.97
N ASP A 29 -30.34 -20.99 4.03
CA ASP A 29 -30.68 -19.93 5.00
C ASP A 29 -30.77 -20.44 6.45
N PRO A 30 -29.69 -21.04 7.00
CA PRO A 30 -29.73 -21.67 8.30
C PRO A 30 -29.90 -20.62 9.40
N LYS A 31 -30.72 -20.95 10.41
CA LYS A 31 -30.85 -20.11 11.60
C LYS A 31 -29.51 -20.00 12.33
N ALA A 32 -29.20 -18.83 12.84
CA ALA A 32 -28.09 -18.62 13.76
C ALA A 32 -28.22 -19.55 14.99
N GLY A 33 -27.11 -20.12 15.45
CA GLY A 33 -27.09 -21.09 16.55
C GLY A 33 -27.63 -22.47 16.20
N SER A 34 -28.01 -22.71 14.94
CA SER A 34 -28.27 -24.07 14.45
C SER A 34 -26.96 -24.74 14.04
N PRO A 35 -26.87 -26.08 14.02
CA PRO A 35 -25.64 -26.77 13.61
C PRO A 35 -25.12 -26.34 12.23
N ALA A 36 -26.03 -26.07 11.28
CA ALA A 36 -25.67 -25.59 9.95
C ALA A 36 -25.23 -24.11 9.95
N GLY A 37 -25.83 -23.29 10.82
CA GLY A 37 -25.42 -21.89 11.02
C GLY A 37 -24.03 -21.79 11.66
N ASP A 38 -23.77 -22.59 12.70
CA ASP A 38 -22.47 -22.67 13.37
C ASP A 38 -21.39 -23.18 12.41
N GLU A 39 -21.71 -24.19 11.58
CA GLU A 39 -20.80 -24.66 10.53
C GLU A 39 -20.48 -23.54 9.53
N LEU A 40 -21.50 -22.83 9.05
CA LEU A 40 -21.35 -21.72 8.10
C LEU A 40 -20.46 -20.60 8.68
N GLU A 41 -20.68 -20.23 9.94
CA GLU A 41 -19.89 -19.21 10.63
C GLU A 41 -18.41 -19.60 10.71
N VAL A 42 -18.11 -20.81 11.17
CA VAL A 42 -16.71 -21.25 11.33
C VAL A 42 -16.01 -21.41 9.98
N LEU A 43 -16.68 -21.97 8.97
CA LEU A 43 -16.08 -22.08 7.62
C LEU A 43 -15.79 -20.70 7.03
N SER A 44 -16.68 -19.72 7.23
CA SER A 44 -16.48 -18.34 6.78
C SER A 44 -15.26 -17.70 7.45
N LEU A 45 -15.04 -17.95 8.75
CA LEU A 45 -13.85 -17.50 9.47
C LEU A 45 -12.56 -18.14 8.93
N LEU A 46 -12.59 -19.44 8.59
CA LEU A 46 -11.43 -20.13 8.01
C LEU A 46 -11.05 -19.57 6.64
N VAL A 47 -12.05 -19.35 5.77
CA VAL A 47 -11.83 -18.73 4.46
C VAL A 47 -11.21 -17.35 4.62
N ARG A 48 -11.80 -16.51 5.49
CA ARG A 48 -11.27 -15.17 5.75
C ARG A 48 -9.80 -15.21 6.18
N ALA A 49 -9.46 -16.06 7.15
CA ALA A 49 -8.08 -16.16 7.65
C ALA A 49 -7.10 -16.63 6.55
N TYR A 50 -7.54 -17.55 5.69
CA TYR A 50 -6.74 -18.00 4.55
C TYR A 50 -6.57 -16.89 3.50
N GLU A 51 -7.64 -16.20 3.12
CA GLU A 51 -7.63 -15.13 2.11
C GLU A 51 -6.83 -13.91 2.56
N GLU A 52 -6.89 -13.51 3.84
CA GLU A 52 -6.09 -12.41 4.38
C GLU A 52 -4.57 -12.62 4.15
N VAL A 53 -4.12 -13.87 4.17
CA VAL A 53 -2.72 -14.24 3.96
C VAL A 53 -2.39 -14.47 2.47
N HIS A 54 -3.26 -15.15 1.74
CA HIS A 54 -2.96 -15.65 0.38
C HIS A 54 -3.48 -14.74 -0.74
N PHE A 55 -4.54 -13.98 -0.47
CA PHE A 55 -5.17 -13.05 -1.38
C PHE A 55 -5.34 -11.67 -0.71
N PRO A 56 -4.23 -11.03 -0.29
CA PRO A 56 -4.32 -9.71 0.29
C PRO A 56 -5.02 -8.79 -0.73
N ILE A 57 -6.04 -8.06 -0.25
CA ILE A 57 -6.75 -7.07 -1.07
C ILE A 57 -5.68 -6.18 -1.71
N ALA A 58 -5.60 -6.20 -3.05
CA ALA A 58 -4.65 -5.39 -3.77
C ALA A 58 -4.83 -3.94 -3.32
N GLN A 59 -3.84 -3.39 -2.62
CA GLN A 59 -3.89 -1.99 -2.22
C GLN A 59 -3.92 -1.18 -3.50
N VAL A 60 -5.03 -0.49 -3.76
CA VAL A 60 -5.14 0.44 -4.89
C VAL A 60 -3.93 1.37 -4.81
N THR A 61 -3.06 1.30 -5.82
CA THR A 61 -1.89 2.17 -5.83
C THR A 61 -2.35 3.58 -6.12
N LEU A 62 -1.56 4.57 -5.70
CA LEU A 62 -1.90 5.96 -6.00
C LEU A 62 -1.92 6.18 -7.53
N ASP A 63 -1.00 5.54 -8.25
CA ASP A 63 -0.89 5.59 -9.70
C ASP A 63 -2.19 5.09 -10.34
N ASP A 64 -2.68 3.93 -9.93
CA ASP A 64 -3.93 3.35 -10.43
C ASP A 64 -5.13 4.26 -10.11
N ALA A 65 -5.20 4.82 -8.90
CA ALA A 65 -6.28 5.72 -8.52
C ALA A 65 -6.27 7.02 -9.34
N ILE A 66 -5.09 7.58 -9.62
CA ILE A 66 -4.95 8.80 -10.43
C ILE A 66 -5.34 8.52 -11.87
N ILE A 67 -4.83 7.44 -12.46
CA ILE A 67 -5.12 7.06 -13.85
C ILE A 67 -6.62 6.80 -14.00
N PHE A 68 -7.19 5.98 -13.12
CA PHE A 68 -8.62 5.69 -13.11
C PHE A 68 -9.46 6.97 -13.03
N ARG A 69 -9.12 7.90 -12.13
CA ARG A 69 -9.85 9.18 -12.02
C ARG A 69 -9.67 10.06 -13.25
N ALA A 70 -8.46 10.12 -13.81
CA ALA A 70 -8.19 10.87 -15.03
C ALA A 70 -9.01 10.34 -16.22
N GLU A 71 -9.10 9.02 -16.37
CA GLU A 71 -9.92 8.36 -17.40
C GLU A 71 -11.40 8.65 -17.21
N GLN A 72 -11.92 8.53 -15.99
CA GLN A 72 -13.33 8.85 -15.69
C GLN A 72 -13.67 10.32 -15.95
N MET A 73 -12.70 11.22 -15.86
CA MET A 73 -12.85 12.64 -16.15
C MET A 73 -12.51 13.02 -17.60
N GLY A 74 -12.12 12.05 -18.44
CA GLY A 74 -11.73 12.31 -19.82
C GLY A 74 -10.48 13.19 -19.96
N LEU A 75 -9.59 13.20 -18.96
CA LEU A 75 -8.37 14.02 -18.98
C LEU A 75 -7.36 13.46 -19.97
N SER A 76 -6.82 14.33 -20.83
CA SER A 76 -5.71 13.95 -21.69
C SER A 76 -4.42 13.74 -20.87
N PRO A 77 -3.43 12.97 -21.38
CA PRO A 77 -2.15 12.78 -20.71
C PRO A 77 -1.44 14.10 -20.36
N LYS A 78 -1.61 15.13 -21.20
CA LYS A 78 -1.02 16.46 -21.01
C LYS A 78 -1.70 17.24 -19.88
N GLU A 79 -3.02 17.13 -19.74
CA GLU A 79 -3.75 17.73 -18.63
C GLU A 79 -3.42 17.03 -17.31
N LEU A 80 -3.30 15.71 -17.34
CA LEU A 80 -2.83 14.94 -16.20
C LEU A 80 -1.41 15.37 -15.79
N ASP A 81 -0.50 15.55 -16.74
CA ASP A 81 0.86 16.07 -16.47
C ASP A 81 0.83 17.47 -15.83
N ALA A 82 -0.09 18.33 -16.24
CA ALA A 82 -0.23 19.67 -15.69
C ALA A 82 -0.59 19.65 -14.19
N LEU A 83 -1.32 18.63 -13.70
CA LEU A 83 -1.61 18.47 -12.26
C LEU A 83 -0.33 18.30 -11.42
N PHE A 84 0.72 17.72 -12.01
CA PHE A 84 2.03 17.53 -11.39
C PHE A 84 3.01 18.66 -11.71
N GLY A 85 2.70 19.54 -12.66
CA GLY A 85 3.61 20.55 -13.18
C GLY A 85 4.62 20.01 -14.21
N GLY A 86 4.22 18.97 -14.96
CA GLY A 86 4.97 18.37 -16.06
C GLY A 86 5.16 16.85 -15.93
N SER A 87 5.42 16.20 -17.06
CA SER A 87 5.56 14.73 -17.16
C SER A 87 6.70 14.15 -16.35
N GLY A 88 7.86 14.81 -16.33
CA GLY A 88 8.99 14.41 -15.50
C GLY A 88 8.62 14.41 -14.01
N ARG A 89 7.90 15.44 -13.56
CA ARG A 89 7.46 15.55 -12.17
C ARG A 89 6.37 14.55 -11.81
N ARG A 90 5.45 14.25 -12.74
CA ARG A 90 4.49 13.13 -12.58
C ARG A 90 5.25 11.83 -12.34
N SER A 91 6.17 11.47 -13.24
CA SER A 91 6.94 10.22 -13.13
C SER A 91 7.74 10.13 -11.83
N GLU A 92 8.40 11.21 -11.40
CA GLU A 92 9.14 11.23 -10.13
C GLU A 92 8.25 11.02 -8.89
N VAL A 93 7.06 11.62 -8.89
CA VAL A 93 6.11 11.53 -7.77
C VAL A 93 5.49 10.13 -7.70
N LEU A 94 5.02 9.59 -8.83
CA LEU A 94 4.45 8.24 -8.92
C LEU A 94 5.50 7.17 -8.55
N ALA A 95 6.75 7.37 -8.98
CA ALA A 95 7.89 6.51 -8.60
C ALA A 95 8.40 6.72 -7.15
N GLY A 96 7.80 7.61 -6.35
CA GLY A 96 8.21 7.89 -4.97
C GLY A 96 9.58 8.56 -4.83
N LYS A 97 10.18 9.04 -5.92
CA LYS A 97 11.46 9.76 -5.94
C LYS A 97 11.31 11.20 -5.45
N ARG A 98 10.09 11.73 -5.49
CA ARG A 98 9.72 13.07 -5.05
C ARG A 98 8.43 13.03 -4.24
N ALA A 99 8.40 13.76 -3.13
CA ALA A 99 7.20 13.89 -2.32
C ALA A 99 6.09 14.65 -3.08
N LEU A 100 4.84 14.27 -2.82
CA LEU A 100 3.68 14.97 -3.34
C LEU A 100 3.53 16.32 -2.61
N SER A 101 3.53 17.43 -3.35
CA SER A 101 3.33 18.74 -2.71
C SER A 101 1.87 18.95 -2.33
N LYS A 102 1.62 19.81 -1.33
CA LYS A 102 0.25 20.19 -0.92
C LYS A 102 -0.60 20.69 -2.10
N GLY A 103 -0.01 21.48 -3.00
CA GLY A 103 -0.70 21.96 -4.20
C GLY A 103 -1.07 20.85 -5.19
N MET A 104 -0.21 19.85 -5.37
CA MET A 104 -0.55 18.67 -6.17
C MET A 104 -1.66 17.86 -5.51
N ALA A 105 -1.58 17.65 -4.18
CA ALA A 105 -2.61 16.95 -3.43
C ALA A 105 -3.99 17.63 -3.56
N THR A 106 -4.04 18.97 -3.49
CA THR A 106 -5.28 19.72 -3.73
C THR A 106 -5.85 19.47 -5.13
N ARG A 107 -5.00 19.47 -6.17
CA ARG A 107 -5.42 19.20 -7.55
C ARG A 107 -5.89 17.76 -7.76
N LEU A 108 -5.19 16.79 -7.18
CA LEU A 108 -5.58 15.37 -7.25
C LEU A 108 -6.89 15.10 -6.51
N ARG A 109 -7.12 15.78 -5.38
CA ARG A 109 -8.40 15.74 -4.67
C ARG A 109 -9.54 16.31 -5.51
N ALA A 110 -9.29 17.39 -6.26
CA ALA A 110 -10.29 17.99 -7.14
C ALA A 110 -10.75 17.06 -8.26
N ILE A 111 -9.90 16.10 -8.67
CA ILE A 111 -10.27 15.05 -9.64
C ILE A 111 -10.79 13.77 -8.95
N GLY A 112 -11.04 13.80 -7.65
CA GLY A 112 -11.65 12.69 -6.91
C GLY A 112 -10.68 11.61 -6.42
N VAL A 113 -9.37 11.86 -6.38
CA VAL A 113 -8.42 10.92 -5.77
C VAL A 113 -8.61 10.92 -4.24
N PRO A 114 -8.81 9.74 -3.60
CA PRO A 114 -9.06 9.66 -2.16
C PRO A 114 -7.89 10.15 -1.30
N ASP A 115 -8.21 10.87 -0.23
CA ASP A 115 -7.24 11.40 0.74
C ASP A 115 -6.33 10.34 1.36
N GLY A 116 -6.88 9.16 1.67
CA GLY A 116 -6.13 8.06 2.25
C GLY A 116 -4.94 7.62 1.38
N LEU A 117 -5.05 7.77 0.05
CA LEU A 117 -3.97 7.45 -0.88
C LEU A 117 -2.95 8.59 -0.99
N LEU A 118 -3.38 9.84 -0.84
CA LEU A 118 -2.52 11.03 -0.91
C LEU A 118 -1.65 11.21 0.34
N LEU A 119 -2.19 10.87 1.52
CA LEU A 119 -1.49 10.97 2.81
C LEU A 119 -0.20 10.15 2.84
N ARG A 120 -0.17 9.01 2.14
CA ARG A 120 1.01 8.13 2.07
C ARG A 120 2.21 8.80 1.39
N LEU A 121 1.98 9.69 0.41
CA LEU A 121 3.05 10.44 -0.27
C LEU A 121 3.34 11.82 0.34
N LEU A 122 2.43 12.35 1.15
CA LEU A 122 2.62 13.62 1.88
C LEU A 122 3.61 13.48 3.05
N ILE A 123 3.67 12.29 3.68
CA ILE A 123 4.52 12.03 4.84
C ILE A 123 5.93 11.54 4.42
N GLY A 124 6.16 11.28 3.13
CA GLY A 124 7.43 10.72 2.66
C GLY A 124 7.62 9.31 3.20
N ASP A 125 6.67 8.41 2.92
CA ASP A 125 6.83 6.99 3.22
C ASP A 125 7.94 6.40 2.33
N ASP A 126 9.12 6.24 2.93
CA ASP A 126 10.37 5.83 2.29
C ASP A 126 10.35 4.38 1.78
N SER A 127 9.31 3.62 2.12
CA SER A 127 9.18 2.19 1.84
C SER A 127 8.98 1.85 0.35
N ARG A 128 8.84 2.86 -0.53
CA ARG A 128 8.85 2.69 -2.00
C ARG A 128 10.19 3.03 -2.68
N ARG A 129 11.25 3.41 -1.94
CA ARG A 129 12.56 3.67 -2.57
C ARG A 129 13.12 2.36 -3.16
N PRO A 130 13.45 2.31 -4.47
CA PRO A 130 14.15 1.15 -5.02
C PRO A 130 15.52 1.00 -4.32
N ALA A 131 15.87 -0.24 -3.98
CA ALA A 131 17.06 -0.61 -3.20
C ALA A 131 18.41 -0.15 -3.81
N THR A 132 18.41 0.42 -5.01
CA THR A 132 19.59 0.76 -5.82
C THR A 132 20.19 2.14 -5.53
N HIS A 133 19.66 2.90 -4.57
CA HIS A 133 20.24 4.17 -4.13
C HIS A 133 20.49 4.25 -2.62
N ARG A 134 21.04 3.18 -2.04
CA ARG A 134 21.68 3.23 -0.71
C ARG A 134 23.05 3.92 -0.84
N ARG A 135 23.04 5.22 -1.15
CA ARG A 135 24.26 6.04 -1.18
C ARG A 135 24.78 6.10 0.26
N SER A 136 26.00 5.62 0.46
CA SER A 136 26.68 5.51 1.75
C SER A 136 26.51 6.79 2.57
N ILE A 137 25.77 6.71 3.68
CA ILE A 137 25.93 7.66 4.78
C ILE A 137 27.30 7.33 5.38
N ARG A 138 28.37 7.91 4.82
CA ARG A 138 29.62 8.05 5.57
C ARG A 138 29.38 9.12 6.63
N THR A 139 29.48 8.69 7.86
CA THR A 139 29.58 9.48 9.08
C THR A 139 30.48 10.69 8.88
N ASN A 140 29.95 11.90 9.07
CA ASN A 140 30.79 13.06 9.37
C ASN A 140 30.58 13.43 10.83
N GLY A 141 31.42 12.84 11.67
CA GLY A 141 31.49 13.10 13.10
C GLY A 141 32.92 12.91 13.56
N ALA A 142 33.76 13.94 13.38
CA ALA A 142 34.97 14.12 14.17
C ALA A 142 35.47 15.57 14.05
N ARG A 143 35.22 16.35 15.10
CA ARG A 143 36.06 17.49 15.46
C ARG A 143 37.36 16.94 16.05
N SER A 144 38.52 17.28 15.51
CA SER A 144 39.73 17.48 16.33
C SER A 144 40.78 18.35 15.64
N THR A 145 41.09 19.47 16.30
CA THR A 145 42.44 20.04 16.49
C THR A 145 43.34 20.26 15.27
N GLY A 146 43.36 21.50 14.74
CA GLY A 146 44.47 22.00 13.94
C GLY A 146 45.67 22.40 14.81
N PRO A 147 46.92 22.36 14.29
CA PRO A 147 48.10 22.65 15.08
C PRO A 147 48.28 24.14 15.34
N LEU A 148 48.73 24.47 16.56
CA LEU A 148 49.12 25.81 17.00
C LEU A 148 50.27 26.36 16.14
N ARG A 149 50.12 27.58 15.64
CA ARG A 149 51.19 28.34 14.96
C ARG A 149 52.23 28.85 15.98
N PRO A 150 53.53 28.91 15.65
CA PRO A 150 54.52 29.49 16.53
C PRO A 150 54.48 31.02 16.51
N ILE A 151 54.69 31.61 17.69
CA ILE A 151 54.76 33.05 17.94
C ILE A 151 56.11 33.57 17.42
N ARG A 152 56.08 34.54 16.50
CA ARG A 152 57.28 35.29 16.08
C ARG A 152 57.65 36.29 17.18
N GLN A 153 58.83 36.15 17.77
CA GLN A 153 59.49 37.26 18.46
C GLN A 153 59.99 38.26 17.40
N GLN A 154 59.78 39.55 17.65
CA GLN A 154 60.56 40.61 17.02
C GLN A 154 61.19 41.44 18.14
N GLY A 155 62.52 41.58 18.07
CA GLY A 155 63.23 42.71 18.65
C GLY A 155 63.15 43.93 17.74
#